data_AF-D8TQZ4-F1
#
_entry.id   AF-D8TQZ4-F1
#
_cell.length_a   1.000
_cell.length_b   1.000
_cell.length_c   1.000
_cell.angle_alpha   90.00
_cell.angle_beta   90.00
_cell.angle_gamma   90.00
#
_symmetry.space_group_name_H-M   'P 1'
#
loop_
_entity.id
_entity.type
_entity.pdbx_description
1 polymer ?
#
loop_
_entity_poly.entity_id
_entity_poly.type
_entity_poly.pdbx_seq_one_letter_code
_entity_poly.pdbx_strand_id
1 'polypeptide(L)' 'LNLSITSPAATVALALMYLRTNNAAIARRFQLPDTPFGLDFVRPDCITLRALGAALVMWDSIEPSEGWLAESMPSL' A
#
# COMPACT_ATOMS: atom_id res chain seq x y z
N LEU A 1 13.55 -17.54 4.23
CA LEU A 1 13.49 -16.07 4.44
C LEU A 1 12.16 -15.74 5.09
N ASN A 2 12.15 -15.16 6.30
CA ASN A 2 10.90 -14.80 7.00
C ASN A 2 10.34 -13.50 6.40
N LEU A 3 9.59 -13.64 5.29
CA LEU A 3 8.96 -12.52 4.56
C LEU A 3 8.11 -11.63 5.47
N SER A 4 7.53 -12.20 6.55
CA SER A 4 6.72 -11.51 7.54
C SER A 4 7.47 -10.46 8.38
N ILE A 5 8.80 -10.55 8.51
CA ILE A 5 9.61 -9.60 9.31
C ILE A 5 10.24 -8.53 8.41
N THR A 6 10.71 -8.91 7.22
CA THR A 6 11.38 -7.97 6.31
C THR A 6 10.40 -7.17 5.45
N SER A 7 9.19 -7.68 5.20
CA SER A 7 8.18 -7.01 4.37
C SER A 7 7.76 -5.64 4.91
N PRO A 8 7.45 -5.45 6.22
CA PRO A 8 6.99 -4.16 6.73
C PRO A 8 8.08 -3.08 6.66
N ALA A 9 9.29 -3.39 7.11
CA ALA A 9 10.40 -2.45 7.14
C ALA A 9 10.81 -2.01 5.72
N ALA A 10 10.86 -2.96 4.77
CA ALA A 10 11.14 -2.65 3.37
C ALA A 10 10.04 -1.80 2.72
N THR A 11 8.78 -2.07 3.05
CA THR A 11 7.61 -1.30 2.56
C THR A 11 7.73 0.16 3.02
N VAL A 12 7.98 0.38 4.31
CA VAL A 12 8.13 1.74 4.86
C VAL A 12 9.34 2.44 4.26
N ALA A 13 10.49 1.78 4.19
CA ALA A 13 11.70 2.36 3.59
C ALA A 13 11.47 2.78 2.13
N LEU A 14 10.84 1.91 1.32
CA LEU A 14 10.54 2.22 -0.07
C LEU A 14 9.54 3.38 -0.20
N ALA A 15 8.51 3.42 0.64
CA ALA A 15 7.53 4.51 0.63
C ALA A 15 8.20 5.85 0.95
N LEU A 16 9.10 5.88 1.93
CA LEU A 16 9.84 7.08 2.31
C LEU A 16 10.86 7.51 1.23
N MET A 17 11.54 6.57 0.58
CA MET A 17 12.45 6.86 -0.54
C MET A 17 11.74 7.56 -1.72
N TYR A 18 10.48 7.24 -1.96
CA TYR A 18 9.68 7.76 -3.07
C TYR A 18 8.54 8.69 -2.61
N LEU A 19 8.62 9.22 -1.39
CA LEU A 19 7.61 10.09 -0.80
C LEU A 19 7.36 11.31 -1.70
N ARG A 20 6.09 11.56 -2.04
CA ARG A 20 5.64 12.71 -2.86
C ARG A 20 6.33 12.79 -4.23
N THR A 21 6.80 11.67 -4.76
CA THR A 21 7.36 11.62 -6.13
C THR A 21 6.28 11.47 -7.19
N ASN A 22 5.05 11.09 -6.81
CA ASN A 22 3.94 10.75 -7.70
C ASN A 22 4.32 9.69 -8.76
N ASN A 23 5.28 8.82 -8.44
CA ASN A 23 5.72 7.76 -9.34
C ASN A 23 4.74 6.58 -9.29
N ALA A 24 3.78 6.57 -10.22
CA ALA A 24 2.77 5.52 -10.33
C ALA A 24 3.38 4.10 -10.50
N ALA A 25 4.57 3.96 -11.11
CA ALA A 25 5.22 2.66 -11.27
C ALA A 25 5.69 2.10 -9.91
N ILE A 26 6.14 2.97 -9.01
CA ILE A 26 6.50 2.60 -7.65
C ILE A 26 5.24 2.40 -6.80
N ALA A 27 4.23 3.26 -6.95
CA ALA A 27 2.95 3.12 -6.26
C ALA A 27 2.30 1.74 -6.52
N ARG A 28 2.35 1.24 -7.77
CA ARG A 28 1.86 -0.11 -8.13
C ARG A 28 2.56 -1.25 -7.38
N ARG A 29 3.79 -1.05 -6.88
CA ARG A 29 4.50 -2.07 -6.08
C ARG A 29 3.86 -2.30 -4.71
N PHE A 30 3.04 -1.35 -4.25
CA PHE A 30 2.28 -1.44 -3.02
C PHE A 30 0.88 -2.02 -3.21
N GLN A 31 0.54 -2.54 -4.39
CA GLN A 31 -0.78 -3.12 -4.66
C GLN A 31 -1.14 -4.19 -3.62
N LEU A 32 -2.40 -4.11 -3.21
CA LEU A 32 -3.02 -5.02 -2.26
C LEU A 32 -3.38 -6.32 -3.00
N PRO A 33 -3.49 -7.46 -2.29
CA PRO A 33 -3.98 -8.68 -2.90
C PRO A 33 -5.48 -8.54 -3.20
N ASP A 34 -5.87 -8.66 -4.47
CA ASP A 34 -7.27 -8.55 -4.91
C ASP A 34 -8.03 -9.88 -4.85
N THR A 35 -7.47 -10.90 -4.18
CA THR A 35 -8.10 -12.22 -4.06
C THR A 35 -8.37 -12.54 -2.59
N PRO A 36 -9.55 -13.09 -2.25
CA PRO A 36 -9.88 -13.43 -0.87
C PRO A 36 -8.89 -14.43 -0.28
N PHE A 37 -8.44 -15.41 -1.08
CA PHE A 37 -7.39 -16.34 -0.67
C PHE A 37 -6.08 -15.62 -0.32
N GLY A 38 -5.67 -14.61 -1.09
CA GLY A 38 -4.47 -13.82 -0.80
C GLY A 38 -4.59 -12.97 0.47
N LEU A 39 -5.81 -12.58 0.84
CA LEU A 39 -6.08 -11.81 2.05
C LEU A 39 -5.93 -12.66 3.32
N ASP A 40 -6.34 -13.92 3.28
CA ASP A 40 -6.29 -14.85 4.42
C ASP A 40 -4.84 -15.16 4.89
N PHE A 41 -3.85 -15.03 4.00
CA PHE A 41 -2.44 -15.31 4.30
C PHE A 41 -1.60 -14.07 4.61
N VAL A 42 -2.18 -12.87 4.58
CA VAL A 42 -1.45 -11.62 4.85
C VAL A 42 -1.95 -11.00 6.15
N ARG A 43 -1.01 -10.64 7.04
CA ARG A 43 -1.36 -9.93 8.28
C ARG A 43 -1.99 -8.57 7.97
N PRO A 44 -3.08 -8.18 8.65
CA PRO A 44 -3.78 -6.92 8.40
C PRO A 44 -2.84 -5.70 8.50
N ASP A 45 -1.91 -5.70 9.46
CA ASP A 45 -0.93 -4.62 9.61
C ASP A 45 -0.07 -4.39 8.36
N CYS A 46 0.28 -5.47 7.64
CA CYS A 46 1.09 -5.40 6.42
C CYS A 46 0.30 -4.82 5.24
N ILE A 47 -1.00 -5.09 5.21
CA ILE A 47 -1.94 -4.57 4.22
C ILE A 47 -2.07 -3.05 4.40
N THR A 48 -2.28 -2.61 5.65
CA THR A 48 -2.38 -1.18 5.98
C THR A 48 -1.10 -0.41 5.62
N LEU A 49 0.08 -0.98 5.92
CA LEU A 49 1.36 -0.34 5.58
C LEU A 49 1.57 -0.20 4.06
N ARG A 50 1.08 -1.16 3.27
CA ARG A 50 1.14 -1.08 1.81
C ARG A 50 0.19 -0.01 1.27
N ALA A 51 -1.05 0.03 1.75
CA ALA A 51 -2.01 1.08 1.40
C ALA A 51 -1.45 2.48 1.74
N LEU A 52 -0.88 2.63 2.94
CA LEU A 52 -0.21 3.87 3.35
C LEU A 52 0.98 4.20 2.46
N GLY A 53 1.81 3.22 2.10
CA GLY A 53 2.95 3.40 1.21
C GLY A 53 2.53 3.92 -0.17
N ALA A 54 1.46 3.37 -0.75
CA ALA A 54 0.89 3.85 -2.01
C ALA A 54 0.44 5.30 -1.92
N ALA A 55 -0.29 5.66 -0.86
CA ALA A 55 -0.74 7.04 -0.61
C ALA A 55 0.43 8.01 -0.41
N LEU A 56 1.48 7.61 0.33
CA LEU A 56 2.68 8.43 0.53
C LEU A 56 3.43 8.70 -0.78
N VAL A 57 3.53 7.73 -1.67
CA VAL A 57 4.16 7.94 -2.99
C VAL A 57 3.29 8.85 -3.87
N MET A 58 1.98 8.59 -3.92
CA MET A 58 0.97 9.35 -4.66
C MET A 58 0.34 10.47 -3.81
N TRP A 59 1.18 11.21 -3.09
CA TRP A 59 0.73 12.17 -2.09
C TRP A 59 -0.22 13.24 -2.64
N ASP A 60 0.00 13.67 -3.88
CA ASP A 60 -0.78 14.77 -4.46
C ASP A 60 -2.18 14.32 -4.93
N SER A 61 -2.43 13.02 -5.02
CA SER A 61 -3.75 12.47 -5.37
C SER A 61 -4.63 12.16 -4.15
N ILE A 62 -4.15 12.44 -2.93
CA ILE A 62 -4.94 12.22 -1.71
C ILE A 62 -6.04 13.29 -1.63
N GLU A 63 -7.30 12.84 -1.58
CA GLU A 63 -8.45 13.71 -1.38
C GLU A 63 -9.11 13.41 -0.02
N PRO A 64 -9.54 14.42 0.75
CA PRO A 64 -10.26 14.22 2.00
C PRO A 64 -11.73 13.84 1.74
N SER A 65 -11.95 12.77 0.98
CA SER A 65 -13.27 12.29 0.59
C SER A 65 -13.43 10.80 0.93
N GLU A 66 -14.67 10.39 1.25
CA GLU A 66 -14.99 8.98 1.44
C GLU A 66 -14.84 8.19 0.14
N GLY A 67 -15.05 8.84 -1.01
CA GLY A 67 -14.86 8.24 -2.33
C GLY A 67 -13.41 7.82 -2.56
N TRP A 68 -12.45 8.69 -2.28
CA TRP A 68 -11.02 8.37 -2.38
C TRP A 68 -10.62 7.22 -1.45
N LEU A 69 -11.16 7.21 -0.23
CA LEU A 69 -10.91 6.14 0.73
C LEU A 69 -11.46 4.80 0.23
N ALA A 70 -12.68 4.79 -0.33
CA ALA A 70 -13.30 3.60 -0.90
C ALA A 70 -12.53 3.07 -2.12
N GLU A 71 -12.05 3.95 -3.00
CA GLU A 71 -11.23 3.59 -4.16
C GLU A 71 -9.85 3.02 -3.78
N SER A 72 -9.33 3.43 -2.63
CA SER A 72 -8.06 2.93 -2.09
C SER A 72 -8.18 1.50 -1.51
N MET A 73 -9.40 1.00 -1.32
CA MET A 73 -9.66 -0.35 -0.83
C MET A 73 -9.96 -1.30 -2.00
N PRO A 74 -9.51 -2.57 -1.93
CA PRO A 74 -9.86 -3.55 -2.95
C PRO A 74 -11.38 -3.78 -2.94
N SER A 75 -11.98 -3.87 -4.12
CA SER A 75 -13.38 -4.25 -4.29
C SER A 75 -13.52 -5.74 -3.96
N LEU A 76 -14.00 -6.04 -2.75
CA LEU A 76 -14.38 -7.38 -2.31
C LEU A 76 -15.63 -7.88 -3.03
#